data_AF-A0A914G0P8-F1
#
_entry.id   AF-A0A914G0P8-F1
#
_cell.length_a   1.000
_cell.length_b   1.000
_cell.length_c   1.000
_cell.angle_alpha   90.00
_cell.angle_beta   90.00
_cell.angle_gamma   90.00
#
_symmetry.space_group_name_H-M   'P 1'
#
loop_
_entity.id
_entity.type
_entity.pdbx_description
1 polymer ?
#
loop_
_entity_poly.entity_id
_entity_poly.type
_entity_poly.pdbx_seq_one_letter_code
_entity_poly.pdbx_strand_id
1 'polypeptide(L)'
;MALDEESKSARVIRKCSSVLNKFLKGIDALQEQGNQSIEWEKVDLTEVLKLMEDLIEYFAQPSEDQNFEDRQNRFRALRSRQDLFQEEGVLNMILDTIDKFSLMESLPDFAGLIGEDNQNTWEEISTYLYLLVAAMIKGNHSNCAQFAAVARLDWLFGRLSNPQSAEGILDVLYCVLTESPEALNMINEEHIKSVISLLEKVGRDPKVLDVLSSLCEGNGMAVRSSQATITDHLLPGKDLLLQTAMKDQVSR
;
A
#
# COMPACT_ATOMS: atom_id res chain seq x y z
N MET A 1 25.54 -10.17 -17.71
CA MET A 1 24.13 -10.34 -17.35
C MET A 1 23.78 -9.49 -16.13
N ALA A 2 24.41 -9.69 -14.96
CA ALA A 2 24.19 -8.83 -13.78
C ALA A 2 24.44 -7.32 -14.03
N LEU A 3 25.58 -6.97 -14.64
CA LEU A 3 25.92 -5.57 -14.98
C LEU A 3 24.92 -4.89 -15.94
N ASP A 4 24.23 -5.67 -16.78
CA ASP A 4 23.27 -5.12 -17.75
C ASP A 4 21.91 -4.84 -17.08
N GLU A 5 21.46 -5.70 -16.18
CA GLU A 5 20.28 -5.45 -15.35
C GLU A 5 20.48 -4.32 -14.35
N GLU A 6 21.64 -4.21 -13.71
CA GLU A 6 21.95 -3.08 -12.82
C GLU A 6 21.99 -1.76 -13.59
N SER A 7 22.62 -1.73 -14.78
CA SER A 7 22.64 -0.56 -15.66
C SER A 7 21.23 -0.14 -16.10
N LYS A 8 20.39 -1.12 -16.46
CA LYS A 8 18.97 -0.87 -16.77
C LYS A 8 18.23 -0.30 -15.57
N SER A 9 18.40 -0.89 -14.39
CA SER A 9 17.76 -0.46 -13.14
C SER A 9 18.18 0.98 -12.77
N ALA A 10 19.47 1.31 -12.87
CA ALA A 10 19.98 2.66 -12.64
C ALA A 10 19.34 3.70 -13.60
N ARG A 11 19.11 3.34 -14.87
CA ARG A 11 18.42 4.22 -15.82
C ARG A 11 16.95 4.43 -15.44
N VAL A 12 16.26 3.36 -15.02
CA VAL A 12 14.86 3.45 -14.55
C VAL A 12 14.78 4.32 -13.30
N ILE A 13 15.65 4.11 -12.31
CA ILE A 13 15.73 4.90 -11.08
C ILE A 13 15.93 6.39 -11.39
N ARG A 14 16.86 6.74 -12.28
CA ARG A 14 17.08 8.15 -12.68
C ARG A 14 15.83 8.78 -13.30
N LYS A 15 15.15 8.07 -14.20
CA LYS A 15 13.92 8.56 -14.84
C LYS A 15 12.81 8.73 -13.80
N CYS A 16 12.57 7.70 -12.99
CA CYS A 16 11.58 7.70 -11.93
C CYS A 16 11.81 8.86 -10.94
N SER A 17 13.03 8.96 -10.42
CA SER A 17 13.41 10.02 -9.48
C SER A 17 13.22 11.41 -10.08
N SER A 18 13.55 11.60 -11.36
CA SER A 18 13.33 12.89 -12.04
C SER A 18 11.86 13.27 -12.12
N VAL A 19 10.98 12.33 -12.46
CA VAL A 19 9.54 12.57 -12.57
C VAL A 19 8.91 12.79 -11.19
N LEU A 20 9.23 11.93 -10.20
CA LEU A 20 8.73 12.08 -8.83
C LEU A 20 9.19 13.40 -8.19
N ASN A 21 10.45 13.79 -8.35
CA ASN A 21 10.94 15.07 -7.82
C ASN A 21 10.23 16.27 -8.47
N LYS A 22 9.99 16.22 -9.78
CA LYS A 22 9.23 17.25 -10.49
C LYS A 22 7.80 17.30 -9.97
N PHE A 23 7.19 16.14 -9.75
CA PHE A 23 5.83 16.03 -9.25
C PHE A 23 5.69 16.57 -7.82
N LEU A 24 6.56 16.13 -6.89
CA LEU A 24 6.60 16.61 -5.51
C LEU A 24 6.73 18.14 -5.43
N LYS A 25 7.64 18.73 -6.22
CA LYS A 25 7.78 20.20 -6.31
C LYS A 25 6.52 20.88 -6.85
N GLY A 26 5.84 20.25 -7.79
CA GLY A 26 4.58 20.74 -8.31
C GLY A 26 3.47 20.72 -7.27
N ILE A 27 3.35 19.63 -6.48
CA ILE A 27 2.37 19.54 -5.39
C ILE A 27 2.65 20.60 -4.31
N ASP A 28 3.92 20.78 -3.94
CA ASP A 28 4.31 21.81 -2.97
C ASP A 28 3.92 23.21 -3.45
N ALA A 29 4.20 23.51 -4.72
CA ALA A 29 3.87 24.81 -5.28
C ALA A 29 2.36 24.98 -5.48
N LEU A 30 1.61 23.91 -5.77
CA LEU A 30 0.16 23.90 -5.81
C LEU A 30 -0.44 24.22 -4.43
N GLN A 31 0.15 23.66 -3.36
CA GLN A 31 -0.27 23.91 -1.99
C GLN A 31 -0.01 25.37 -1.57
N GLU A 32 1.14 25.94 -1.94
CA GLU A 32 1.55 27.28 -1.53
C GLU A 32 0.94 28.41 -2.37
N GLN A 33 0.83 28.21 -3.68
CA GLN A 33 0.54 29.26 -4.67
C GLN A 33 -0.75 29.00 -5.45
N GLY A 34 -1.39 27.84 -5.26
CA GLY A 34 -2.59 27.45 -5.98
C GLY A 34 -2.32 27.01 -7.42
N ASN A 35 -3.41 26.85 -8.18
CA ASN A 35 -3.39 26.28 -9.52
C ASN A 35 -2.65 27.11 -10.59
N GLN A 36 -2.31 28.36 -10.30
CA GLN A 36 -1.54 29.25 -11.18
C GLN A 36 -0.02 29.12 -11.01
N SER A 37 0.42 28.16 -10.19
CA SER A 37 1.83 27.89 -9.97
C SER A 37 2.52 27.44 -11.27
N ILE A 38 3.63 28.09 -11.60
CA ILE A 38 4.47 27.75 -12.76
C ILE A 38 5.07 26.34 -12.60
N GLU A 39 5.34 25.91 -11.37
CA GLU A 39 5.83 24.58 -11.06
C GLU A 39 4.74 23.52 -11.25
N TRP A 40 3.49 23.82 -10.87
CA TRP A 40 2.35 22.93 -11.08
C TRP A 40 1.99 22.81 -12.57
N GLU A 41 2.00 23.91 -13.33
CA GLU A 41 1.75 23.90 -14.78
C GLU A 41 2.74 23.01 -15.56
N LYS A 42 3.94 22.77 -15.01
CA LYS A 42 4.92 21.86 -15.62
C LYS A 42 4.61 20.40 -15.36
N VAL A 43 3.82 20.07 -14.34
CA VAL A 43 3.48 18.69 -13.98
C VAL A 43 2.58 18.08 -15.05
N ASP A 44 2.94 16.88 -15.50
CA ASP A 44 2.09 16.08 -16.37
C ASP A 44 1.57 14.89 -15.55
N LEU A 45 0.31 14.96 -15.14
CA LEU A 45 -0.32 13.89 -14.35
C LEU A 45 -0.44 12.58 -15.15
N THR A 46 -0.53 12.65 -16.48
CA THR A 46 -0.55 11.46 -17.34
C THR A 46 0.83 10.80 -17.38
N GLU A 47 1.92 11.58 -17.38
CA GLU A 47 3.28 11.07 -17.26
C GLU A 47 3.50 10.38 -15.91
N VAL A 48 3.00 10.98 -14.82
CA VAL A 48 3.08 10.40 -13.47
C VAL A 48 2.30 9.09 -13.39
N LEU A 49 1.05 9.06 -13.88
CA LEU A 49 0.21 7.87 -13.88
C LEU A 49 0.88 6.70 -14.61
N LYS A 50 1.37 6.94 -15.84
CA LYS A 50 2.07 5.93 -16.64
C LYS A 50 3.35 5.44 -15.97
N LEU A 51 4.08 6.34 -15.28
CA LEU A 51 5.26 5.94 -14.51
C LEU A 51 4.88 4.94 -13.41
N MET A 52 3.77 5.17 -12.69
CA MET A 52 3.33 4.25 -11.63
C MET A 52 2.95 2.89 -12.21
N GLU A 53 2.17 2.87 -13.30
CA GLU A 53 1.79 1.63 -14.02
C GLU A 53 3.03 0.84 -14.49
N ASP A 54 3.97 1.53 -15.14
CA ASP A 54 5.23 0.93 -15.61
C ASP A 54 6.05 0.35 -14.45
N LEU A 55 6.08 1.03 -13.29
CA LEU A 55 6.83 0.57 -12.12
C LEU A 55 6.14 -0.61 -11.43
N ILE A 56 4.80 -0.61 -11.33
CA ILE A 56 4.05 -1.75 -10.78
C ILE A 56 4.32 -3.00 -11.62
N GLU A 57 4.27 -2.89 -12.95
CA GLU A 57 4.61 -3.99 -13.85
C GLU A 57 6.09 -4.37 -13.73
N TYR A 58 6.99 -3.39 -13.59
CA TYR A 58 8.41 -3.65 -13.38
C TYR A 58 8.68 -4.48 -12.11
N PHE A 59 7.89 -4.29 -11.05
CA PHE A 59 7.97 -5.05 -9.79
C PHE A 59 6.99 -6.23 -9.72
N ALA A 60 6.35 -6.60 -10.83
CA ALA A 60 5.40 -7.70 -10.85
C ALA A 60 6.02 -9.03 -10.38
N GLN A 61 5.24 -9.78 -9.60
CA GLN A 61 5.66 -11.08 -9.10
C GLN A 61 5.76 -12.10 -10.24
N PRO A 62 6.73 -13.03 -10.21
CA PRO A 62 6.81 -14.10 -11.19
C PRO A 62 5.55 -14.97 -11.18
N SER A 63 5.07 -15.34 -12.36
CA SER A 63 3.87 -16.17 -12.52
C SER A 63 4.08 -17.60 -11.99
N GLU A 64 3.01 -18.21 -11.49
CA GLU A 64 3.06 -19.52 -10.83
C GLU A 64 3.23 -20.69 -11.79
N ASP A 65 2.95 -20.50 -13.08
CA ASP A 65 3.05 -21.50 -14.15
C ASP A 65 4.50 -21.75 -14.63
N GLN A 66 5.47 -20.95 -14.16
CA GLN A 66 6.87 -21.07 -14.53
C GLN A 66 7.58 -22.21 -13.80
N ASN A 67 8.64 -22.75 -14.42
CA ASN A 67 9.50 -23.74 -13.77
C ASN A 67 10.14 -23.14 -12.49
N PHE A 68 10.33 -23.98 -11.47
CA PHE A 68 10.85 -23.58 -10.16
C PHE A 68 12.19 -22.83 -10.26
N GLU A 69 13.10 -23.29 -11.13
CA GLU A 69 14.42 -22.67 -11.29
C GLU A 69 14.32 -21.25 -11.86
N ASP A 70 13.56 -21.07 -12.94
CA ASP A 70 13.33 -19.76 -13.56
C ASP A 70 12.63 -18.81 -12.59
N ARG A 71 11.63 -19.31 -11.88
CA ARG A 71 10.89 -18.57 -10.86
C ARG A 71 11.82 -18.08 -9.74
N GLN A 72 12.71 -18.94 -9.25
CA GLN A 72 13.66 -18.59 -8.20
C GLN A 72 14.69 -17.55 -8.67
N ASN A 73 15.15 -17.63 -9.92
CA ASN A 73 16.01 -16.63 -10.52
C ASN A 73 15.32 -15.27 -10.65
N ARG A 74 14.05 -15.25 -11.08
CA ARG A 74 13.25 -14.01 -11.14
C ARG A 74 12.99 -13.41 -9.77
N PHE A 75 12.71 -14.21 -8.74
CA PHE A 75 12.59 -13.70 -7.37
C PHE A 75 13.87 -13.03 -6.87
N ARG A 76 15.04 -13.60 -7.18
CA ARG A 76 16.33 -12.98 -6.84
C ARG A 76 16.54 -11.66 -7.57
N ALA A 77 16.25 -11.61 -8.88
CA ALA A 77 16.33 -10.38 -9.66
C ALA A 77 15.32 -9.32 -9.20
N LEU A 78 14.10 -9.72 -8.80
CA LEU A 78 13.11 -8.81 -8.23
C LEU A 78 13.59 -8.19 -6.91
N ARG A 79 14.08 -9.01 -5.96
CA ARG A 79 14.62 -8.50 -4.69
C ARG A 79 15.79 -7.54 -4.90
N SER A 80 16.74 -7.89 -5.77
CA SER A 80 17.85 -7.00 -6.12
C SER A 80 17.37 -5.62 -6.62
N ARG A 81 16.35 -5.59 -7.49
CA ARG A 81 15.76 -4.33 -7.97
C ARG A 81 15.05 -3.56 -6.84
N GLN A 82 14.31 -4.25 -5.98
CA GLN A 82 13.65 -3.63 -4.83
C GLN A 82 14.67 -3.00 -3.87
N ASP A 83 15.79 -3.69 -3.61
CA ASP A 83 16.87 -3.21 -2.75
C ASP A 83 17.54 -1.95 -3.36
N LEU A 84 17.85 -1.97 -4.66
CA LEU A 84 18.44 -0.79 -5.35
C LEU A 84 17.54 0.45 -5.28
N PHE A 85 16.22 0.28 -5.45
CA PHE A 85 15.29 1.41 -5.34
C PHE A 85 15.17 1.93 -3.91
N GLN A 86 15.35 1.06 -2.92
CA GLN A 86 15.38 1.46 -1.52
C GLN A 86 16.67 2.21 -1.19
N GLU A 87 17.83 1.73 -1.64
CA GLU A 87 19.14 2.36 -1.44
C GLU A 87 19.20 3.78 -2.04
N GLU A 88 18.59 3.95 -3.22
CA GLU A 88 18.48 5.26 -3.90
C GLU A 88 17.35 6.15 -3.34
N GLY A 89 16.65 5.69 -2.30
CA GLY A 89 15.62 6.47 -1.59
C GLY A 89 14.30 6.64 -2.34
N VAL A 90 14.06 5.88 -3.41
CA VAL A 90 12.84 6.00 -4.22
C VAL A 90 11.59 5.62 -3.44
N LEU A 91 11.68 4.59 -2.59
CA LEU A 91 10.57 4.21 -1.72
C LEU A 91 10.16 5.35 -0.79
N ASN A 92 11.13 6.08 -0.22
CA ASN A 92 10.85 7.23 0.63
C ASN A 92 10.19 8.38 -0.15
N MET A 93 10.63 8.66 -1.38
CA MET A 93 9.98 9.65 -2.23
C MET A 93 8.51 9.31 -2.51
N ILE A 94 8.18 8.02 -2.68
CA ILE A 94 6.79 7.57 -2.88
C ILE A 94 5.97 7.77 -1.60
N LEU A 95 6.52 7.41 -0.44
CA LEU A 95 5.86 7.63 0.86
C LEU A 95 5.63 9.13 1.13
N ASP A 96 6.62 9.97 0.84
CA ASP A 96 6.50 11.44 0.95
C ASP A 96 5.42 11.97 -0.01
N THR A 97 5.28 11.37 -1.20
CA THR A 97 4.21 11.73 -2.15
C THR A 97 2.84 11.39 -1.57
N ILE A 98 2.68 10.21 -0.96
CA ILE A 98 1.42 9.82 -0.29
C ILE A 98 1.06 10.81 0.83
N ASP A 99 2.06 11.24 1.61
CA ASP A 99 1.84 12.22 2.67
C ASP A 99 1.39 13.57 2.14
N LYS A 100 2.02 14.07 1.07
CA LYS A 100 1.59 15.31 0.41
C LYS A 100 0.19 15.19 -0.19
N PHE A 101 -0.15 14.04 -0.77
CA PHE A 101 -1.50 13.78 -1.29
C PHE A 101 -2.54 13.92 -0.19
N SER A 102 -2.29 13.25 0.92
CA SER A 102 -3.20 13.26 2.07
C SER A 102 -3.35 14.66 2.67
N LEU A 103 -2.27 15.46 2.69
CA LEU A 103 -2.33 16.85 3.14
C LEU A 103 -3.17 17.70 2.18
N MET A 104 -2.99 17.54 0.87
CA MET A 104 -3.78 18.24 -0.15
C MET A 104 -5.27 17.90 -0.06
N GLU A 105 -5.61 16.61 0.08
CA GLU A 105 -7.00 16.14 0.22
C GLU A 105 -7.69 16.69 1.47
N SER A 106 -6.92 17.05 2.51
CA SER A 106 -7.45 17.64 3.73
C SER A 106 -7.77 19.15 3.62
N LEU A 107 -7.38 19.81 2.52
CA LEU A 107 -7.61 21.25 2.33
C LEU A 107 -9.09 21.56 2.03
N PRO A 108 -9.67 22.63 2.60
CA PRO A 108 -11.09 22.96 2.40
C PRO A 108 -11.51 23.21 0.94
N ASP A 109 -10.59 23.69 0.09
CA ASP A 109 -10.81 23.98 -1.34
C ASP A 109 -9.99 23.06 -2.24
N PHE A 110 -9.76 21.81 -1.80
CA PHE A 110 -8.99 20.83 -2.57
C PHE A 110 -9.49 20.72 -4.02
N ALA A 111 -10.81 20.56 -4.22
CA ALA A 111 -11.42 20.44 -5.54
C ALA A 111 -11.15 21.65 -6.45
N GLY A 112 -11.15 22.87 -5.91
CA GLY A 112 -10.83 24.10 -6.64
C GLY A 112 -9.34 24.25 -6.95
N LEU A 113 -8.48 23.76 -6.04
CA LEU A 113 -7.02 23.80 -6.20
C LEU A 113 -6.56 22.85 -7.32
N ILE A 114 -6.98 21.59 -7.32
CA ILE A 114 -6.53 20.65 -8.36
C ILE A 114 -7.24 20.88 -9.70
N GLY A 115 -8.46 21.42 -9.67
CA GLY A 115 -9.34 21.55 -10.82
C GLY A 115 -10.13 20.28 -11.11
N GLU A 116 -11.37 20.43 -11.60
CA GLU A 116 -12.29 19.31 -11.85
C GLU A 116 -11.72 18.28 -12.83
N ASP A 117 -11.01 18.72 -13.88
CA ASP A 117 -10.42 17.86 -14.89
C ASP A 117 -9.34 16.91 -14.33
N ASN A 118 -8.73 17.26 -13.20
CA ASN A 118 -7.64 16.49 -12.60
C ASN A 118 -8.09 15.56 -11.46
N GLN A 119 -9.35 15.65 -11.01
CA GLN A 119 -9.85 14.89 -9.85
C GLN A 119 -9.73 13.38 -10.05
N ASN A 120 -10.22 12.87 -11.18
CA ASN A 120 -10.16 11.43 -11.47
C ASN A 120 -8.71 10.93 -11.53
N THR A 121 -7.83 11.66 -12.22
CA THR A 121 -6.41 11.30 -12.34
C THR A 121 -5.71 11.35 -10.97
N TRP A 122 -6.09 12.28 -10.09
CA TRP A 122 -5.57 12.36 -8.74
C TRP A 122 -5.96 11.13 -7.91
N GLU A 123 -7.23 10.72 -7.95
CA GLU A 123 -7.72 9.51 -7.26
C GLU A 123 -7.01 8.25 -7.78
N GLU A 124 -6.81 8.14 -9.10
CA GLU A 124 -6.06 7.04 -9.70
C GLU A 124 -4.60 7.02 -9.25
N ILE A 125 -3.89 8.16 -9.26
CA ILE A 125 -2.51 8.25 -8.78
C ILE A 125 -2.44 7.88 -7.29
N SER A 126 -3.37 8.36 -6.47
CA SER A 126 -3.44 8.04 -5.03
C SER A 126 -3.54 6.52 -4.82
N THR A 127 -4.40 5.84 -5.59
CA THR A 127 -4.53 4.38 -5.57
C THR A 127 -3.23 3.68 -6.00
N TYR A 128 -2.65 4.10 -7.12
CA TYR A 128 -1.43 3.49 -7.65
C TYR A 128 -0.20 3.71 -6.76
N LEU A 129 -0.12 4.79 -5.99
CA LEU A 129 0.96 5.00 -5.02
C LEU A 129 1.01 3.86 -3.99
N TYR A 130 -0.13 3.47 -3.43
CA TYR A 130 -0.19 2.37 -2.46
C TYR A 130 0.09 1.00 -3.12
N LEU A 131 -0.46 0.75 -4.31
CA LEU A 131 -0.17 -0.47 -5.08
C LEU A 131 1.32 -0.60 -5.42
N LEU A 132 1.97 0.51 -5.75
CA LEU A 132 3.40 0.55 -6.02
C LEU A 132 4.22 0.27 -4.76
N VAL A 133 3.85 0.85 -3.60
CA VAL A 133 4.50 0.50 -2.32
C VAL A 133 4.39 -1.00 -2.06
N ALA A 134 3.21 -1.59 -2.23
CA ALA A 134 3.03 -3.03 -2.06
C ALA A 134 3.92 -3.84 -3.01
N ALA A 135 3.99 -3.47 -4.29
CA ALA A 135 4.85 -4.12 -5.28
C ALA A 135 6.36 -4.03 -4.93
N MET A 136 6.79 -2.90 -4.36
CA MET A 136 8.19 -2.66 -3.98
C MET A 136 8.65 -3.42 -2.73
N ILE A 137 7.72 -3.88 -1.88
CA ILE A 137 8.07 -4.57 -0.62
C ILE A 137 7.69 -6.05 -0.62
N LYS A 138 6.73 -6.48 -1.46
CA LYS A 138 6.23 -7.86 -1.48
C LYS A 138 7.36 -8.87 -1.74
N GLY A 139 7.48 -9.84 -0.83
CA GLY A 139 8.50 -10.88 -0.88
C GLY A 139 9.92 -10.42 -0.49
N ASN A 140 10.04 -9.24 0.14
CA ASN A 140 11.31 -8.69 0.63
C ASN A 140 11.21 -8.29 2.11
N HIS A 141 11.65 -9.20 2.98
CA HIS A 141 11.69 -9.01 4.43
C HIS A 141 12.40 -7.71 4.85
N SER A 142 13.56 -7.38 4.25
CA SER A 142 14.34 -6.19 4.61
C SER A 142 13.59 -4.89 4.34
N ASN A 143 12.84 -4.84 3.24
CA ASN A 143 11.99 -3.69 2.92
C ASN A 143 10.75 -3.63 3.83
N CYS A 144 10.09 -4.76 4.10
CA CYS A 144 8.97 -4.81 5.04
C CYS A 144 9.36 -4.41 6.47
N ALA A 145 10.54 -4.83 6.95
CA ALA A 145 11.02 -4.51 8.30
C ALA A 145 11.19 -3.01 8.55
N GLN A 146 11.38 -2.19 7.50
CA GLN A 146 11.43 -0.73 7.63
C GLN A 146 10.07 -0.13 8.05
N PHE A 147 8.97 -0.83 7.77
CA PHE A 147 7.64 -0.44 8.20
C PHE A 147 7.30 -0.92 9.61
N ALA A 148 8.11 -1.77 10.24
CA ALA A 148 7.86 -2.29 11.58
C ALA A 148 8.00 -1.24 12.70
N ALA A 149 8.56 -0.07 12.40
CA ALA A 149 8.63 1.03 13.36
C ALA A 149 7.21 1.49 13.76
N VAL A 150 6.97 1.72 15.06
CA VAL A 150 5.66 2.13 15.60
C VAL A 150 5.03 3.26 14.80
N ALA A 151 5.78 4.33 14.54
CA ALA A 151 5.28 5.48 13.81
C ALA A 151 4.85 5.15 12.37
N ARG A 152 5.51 4.19 11.71
CA ARG A 152 5.15 3.75 10.35
C ARG A 152 3.92 2.84 10.36
N LEU A 153 3.77 1.98 11.36
CA LEU A 153 2.54 1.19 11.52
C LEU A 153 1.35 2.09 11.85
N ASP A 154 1.49 3.00 12.83
CA ASP A 154 0.46 3.99 13.16
C ASP A 154 0.04 4.78 11.93
N TRP A 155 1.01 5.17 11.10
CA TRP A 155 0.77 5.81 9.82
C TRP A 155 -0.05 4.93 8.85
N LEU A 156 0.37 3.67 8.62
CA LEU A 156 -0.33 2.73 7.74
C LEU A 156 -1.79 2.49 8.18
N PHE A 157 -1.99 2.16 9.47
CA PHE A 157 -3.31 1.90 10.02
C PHE A 157 -4.19 3.16 10.05
N GLY A 158 -3.59 4.35 10.26
CA GLY A 158 -4.29 5.63 10.16
C GLY A 158 -4.92 5.88 8.78
N ARG A 159 -4.29 5.38 7.71
CA ARG A 159 -4.81 5.51 6.33
C ARG A 159 -6.03 4.63 6.05
N LEU A 160 -6.27 3.57 6.83
CA LEU A 160 -7.50 2.75 6.72
C LEU A 160 -8.78 3.53 7.04
N SER A 161 -8.67 4.72 7.64
CA SER A 161 -9.81 5.58 7.91
C SER A 161 -10.51 6.07 6.62
N ASN A 162 -9.78 6.18 5.50
CA ASN A 162 -10.28 6.55 4.18
C ASN A 162 -10.57 5.29 3.33
N PRO A 163 -11.84 4.99 3.01
CA PRO A 163 -12.22 3.85 2.17
C PRO A 163 -11.60 3.86 0.77
N GLN A 164 -11.33 5.03 0.18
CA GLN A 164 -10.75 5.12 -1.17
C GLN A 164 -9.32 4.59 -1.22
N SER A 165 -8.54 4.78 -0.16
CA SER A 165 -7.18 4.23 -0.06
C SER A 165 -7.13 2.77 0.40
N ALA A 166 -8.28 2.19 0.79
CA ALA A 166 -8.35 0.88 1.44
C ALA A 166 -7.76 -0.26 0.56
N GLU A 167 -8.00 -0.23 -0.74
CA GLU A 167 -7.55 -1.32 -1.62
C GLU A 167 -6.03 -1.48 -1.64
N GLY A 168 -5.30 -0.39 -1.90
CA GLY A 168 -3.84 -0.44 -1.96
C GLY A 168 -3.19 -0.56 -0.58
N ILE A 169 -3.73 0.10 0.45
CA ILE A 169 -3.15 0.03 1.81
C ILE A 169 -3.28 -1.37 2.42
N LEU A 170 -4.36 -2.11 2.12
CA LEU A 170 -4.53 -3.49 2.56
C LEU A 170 -3.44 -4.40 1.98
N ASP A 171 -3.06 -4.19 0.71
CA ASP A 171 -1.97 -4.94 0.08
C ASP A 171 -0.61 -4.63 0.74
N VAL A 172 -0.36 -3.36 1.11
CA VAL A 172 0.85 -2.96 1.87
C VAL A 172 0.87 -3.63 3.24
N LEU A 173 -0.22 -3.53 4.00
CA LEU A 173 -0.35 -4.14 5.32
C LEU A 173 -0.18 -5.65 5.26
N TYR A 174 -0.82 -6.31 4.30
CA TYR A 174 -0.66 -7.74 4.10
C TYR A 174 0.81 -8.11 3.92
N CYS A 175 1.53 -7.43 3.02
CA CYS A 175 2.96 -7.68 2.80
C CYS A 175 3.82 -7.45 4.05
N VAL A 176 3.57 -6.38 4.81
CA VAL A 176 4.33 -6.07 6.03
C VAL A 176 4.09 -7.13 7.10
N LEU A 177 2.83 -7.53 7.31
CA LEU A 177 2.44 -8.48 8.35
C LEU A 177 2.89 -9.91 8.04
N THR A 178 2.90 -10.31 6.76
CA THR A 178 3.33 -11.66 6.38
C THR A 178 4.85 -11.82 6.31
N GLU A 179 5.57 -10.77 5.92
CA GLU A 179 7.02 -10.86 5.68
C GLU A 179 7.86 -10.31 6.84
N SER A 180 7.30 -9.54 7.79
CA SER A 180 8.01 -8.99 8.95
C SER A 180 7.37 -9.39 10.29
N PRO A 181 7.95 -10.38 11.00
CA PRO A 181 7.55 -10.71 12.37
C PRO A 181 7.74 -9.55 13.36
N GLU A 182 8.71 -8.68 13.08
CA GLU A 182 8.95 -7.48 13.87
C GLU A 182 7.73 -6.56 13.84
N ALA A 183 7.09 -6.40 12.69
CA ALA A 183 5.87 -5.60 12.57
C ALA A 183 4.74 -6.16 13.44
N LEU A 184 4.54 -7.48 13.42
CA LEU A 184 3.52 -8.15 14.26
C LEU A 184 3.73 -7.90 15.76
N ASN A 185 4.98 -7.86 16.22
CA ASN A 185 5.30 -7.57 17.62
C ASN A 185 4.97 -6.13 18.03
N MET A 186 4.83 -5.22 17.07
CA MET A 186 4.55 -3.80 17.31
C MET A 186 3.07 -3.45 17.13
N ILE A 187 2.23 -4.42 16.74
CA ILE A 187 0.78 -4.24 16.63
C ILE A 187 0.14 -4.04 18.00
N ASN A 188 -0.75 -3.06 18.08
CA ASN A 188 -1.57 -2.80 19.26
C ASN A 188 -3.07 -3.01 19.00
N GLU A 189 -3.88 -2.87 20.04
CA GLU A 189 -5.33 -3.05 19.98
C GLU A 189 -6.03 -2.09 19.01
N GLU A 190 -5.55 -0.84 18.93
CA GLU A 190 -6.15 0.20 18.09
C GLU A 190 -5.93 -0.08 16.60
N HIS A 191 -4.77 -0.64 16.22
CA HIS A 191 -4.52 -1.12 14.86
C HIS A 191 -5.55 -2.17 14.46
N ILE A 192 -5.82 -3.15 15.32
CA ILE A 192 -6.78 -4.23 15.03
C ILE A 192 -8.20 -3.67 14.90
N LYS A 193 -8.60 -2.78 15.82
CA LYS A 193 -9.91 -2.11 15.74
C LYS A 193 -10.07 -1.32 14.44
N SER A 194 -9.01 -0.68 13.95
CA SER A 194 -9.07 0.07 12.68
C SER A 194 -9.35 -0.84 11.48
N VAL A 195 -8.80 -2.06 11.44
CA VAL A 195 -9.08 -3.06 10.39
C VAL A 195 -10.51 -3.58 10.51
N ILE A 196 -10.99 -3.84 11.73
CA ILE A 196 -12.39 -4.27 11.96
C ILE A 196 -13.37 -3.16 11.53
N SER A 197 -13.09 -1.90 11.88
CA SER A 197 -13.91 -0.76 11.47
C SER A 197 -13.92 -0.57 9.96
N LEU A 198 -12.80 -0.88 9.28
CA LEU A 198 -12.78 -0.86 7.82
C LEU A 198 -13.76 -1.88 7.23
N LEU A 199 -13.85 -3.09 7.78
CA LEU A 199 -14.81 -4.12 7.35
C LEU A 199 -16.26 -3.60 7.41
N GLU A 200 -16.60 -2.77 8.39
CA GLU A 200 -17.92 -2.14 8.51
C GLU A 200 -18.18 -1.12 7.40
N LYS A 201 -17.14 -0.39 6.98
CA LYS A 201 -17.23 0.71 6.00
C LYS A 201 -17.25 0.22 4.55
N VAL A 202 -16.36 -0.71 4.19
CA VAL A 202 -16.22 -1.19 2.80
C VAL A 202 -17.02 -2.46 2.52
N GLY A 203 -17.58 -3.09 3.56
CA GLY A 203 -18.34 -4.32 3.44
C GLY A 203 -17.45 -5.56 3.41
N ARG A 204 -17.97 -6.66 2.85
CA ARG A 204 -17.35 -7.99 2.90
C ARG A 204 -16.23 -8.15 1.87
N ASP A 205 -15.13 -7.44 2.08
CA ASP A 205 -13.91 -7.58 1.29
C ASP A 205 -13.03 -8.72 1.85
N PRO A 206 -12.68 -9.74 1.06
CA PRO A 206 -11.78 -10.81 1.49
C PRO A 206 -10.39 -10.30 1.93
N LYS A 207 -9.87 -9.22 1.35
CA LYS A 207 -8.55 -8.67 1.71
C LYS A 207 -8.50 -8.20 3.17
N VAL A 208 -9.60 -7.65 3.68
CA VAL A 208 -9.69 -7.24 5.09
C VAL A 208 -9.58 -8.45 6.01
N LEU A 209 -10.21 -9.57 5.64
CA LEU A 209 -10.11 -10.82 6.38
C LEU A 209 -8.72 -11.45 6.29
N ASP A 210 -8.05 -11.34 5.14
CA ASP A 210 -6.67 -11.79 4.96
C ASP A 210 -5.72 -11.03 5.89
N VAL A 211 -5.88 -9.70 6.01
CA VAL A 211 -5.13 -8.88 6.97
C VAL A 211 -5.42 -9.29 8.42
N LEU A 212 -6.69 -9.49 8.79
CA LEU A 212 -7.06 -9.97 10.14
C LEU A 212 -6.48 -11.35 10.45
N SER A 213 -6.40 -12.22 9.45
CA SER A 213 -5.77 -13.54 9.56
C SER A 213 -4.27 -13.41 9.79
N SER A 214 -3.57 -12.58 9.01
CA SER A 214 -2.14 -12.32 9.16
C SER A 214 -1.77 -11.68 10.50
N LEU A 215 -2.69 -10.93 11.12
CA LEU A 215 -2.49 -10.40 12.49
C LEU A 215 -2.49 -11.49 13.58
N CYS A 216 -3.04 -12.68 13.29
CA CYS A 216 -3.18 -13.77 14.26
C CYS A 216 -1.98 -14.73 14.28
N GLU A 217 -1.23 -14.81 13.18
CA GLU A 217 -0.11 -15.74 13.02
C GLU A 217 1.01 -15.10 12.18
N GLY A 218 2.24 -15.17 12.69
CA GLY A 218 3.45 -14.81 11.96
C GLY A 218 4.50 -15.89 12.06
N ASN A 219 5.04 -16.35 10.93
CA ASN A 219 6.09 -17.38 10.85
C ASN A 219 5.80 -18.63 11.70
N GLY A 220 4.56 -19.13 11.67
CA GLY A 220 4.15 -20.33 12.42
C GLY A 220 3.93 -20.10 13.92
N MET A 221 3.96 -18.85 14.40
CA MET A 221 3.69 -18.49 15.79
C MET A 221 2.42 -17.66 15.91
N ALA A 222 1.56 -18.04 16.86
CA ALA A 222 0.31 -17.35 17.15
C ALA A 222 0.52 -16.08 18.01
N VAL A 223 -0.13 -14.98 17.63
CA VAL A 223 -0.13 -13.72 18.37
C VAL A 223 -1.39 -13.64 19.25
N ARG A 224 -1.26 -14.01 20.52
CA ARG A 224 -2.42 -14.16 21.44
C ARG A 224 -3.19 -12.87 21.73
N SER A 225 -2.49 -11.74 21.82
CA SER A 225 -3.13 -10.42 21.99
C SER A 225 -4.05 -10.08 20.84
N SER A 226 -3.60 -10.31 19.60
CA SER A 226 -4.40 -10.08 18.40
C SER A 226 -5.63 -10.97 18.35
N GLN A 227 -5.45 -12.27 18.63
CA GLN A 227 -6.55 -13.24 18.65
C GLN A 227 -7.63 -12.86 19.67
N ALA A 228 -7.24 -12.43 20.87
CA ALA A 228 -8.18 -11.97 21.89
C ALA A 228 -8.94 -10.72 21.41
N THR A 229 -8.23 -9.70 20.92
CA THR A 229 -8.83 -8.45 20.44
C THR A 229 -9.83 -8.69 19.31
N ILE A 230 -9.49 -9.52 18.33
CA ILE A 230 -10.39 -9.88 17.21
C ILE A 230 -11.61 -10.62 17.73
N THR A 231 -11.44 -11.57 18.66
CA THR A 231 -12.54 -12.31 19.27
C THR A 231 -13.50 -11.35 19.99
N ASP A 232 -12.97 -10.37 20.72
CA ASP A 232 -13.73 -9.44 21.54
C ASP A 232 -14.43 -8.34 20.73
N HIS A 233 -13.95 -8.01 19.52
CA HIS A 233 -14.46 -6.87 18.74
C HIS A 233 -15.16 -7.27 17.43
N LEU A 234 -14.79 -8.38 16.79
CA LEU A 234 -15.38 -8.80 15.51
C LEU A 234 -16.58 -9.75 15.70
N LEU A 235 -16.54 -10.58 16.74
CA LEU A 235 -17.55 -11.64 16.94
C LEU A 235 -18.83 -11.18 17.66
N PRO A 236 -18.81 -10.21 18.59
CA PRO A 236 -20.05 -9.72 19.19
C PRO A 236 -20.95 -9.06 18.14
N GLY A 237 -22.26 -9.27 18.23
CA GLY A 237 -23.24 -8.79 17.24
C GLY A 237 -23.36 -9.67 15.99
N LYS A 238 -22.26 -10.25 15.50
CA LYS A 238 -22.20 -11.14 14.33
C LYS A 238 -22.84 -10.56 13.05
N ASP A 239 -23.00 -9.24 12.96
CA ASP A 239 -23.69 -8.59 11.83
C ASP A 239 -22.81 -8.50 10.58
N LEU A 240 -21.48 -8.51 10.76
CA LEU A 240 -20.50 -8.40 9.67
C LEU A 240 -20.21 -9.75 9.01
N LEU A 241 -20.34 -10.85 9.76
CA LEU A 241 -19.97 -12.20 9.34
C LEU A 241 -21.19 -13.05 8.95
N LEU A 242 -20.97 -14.02 8.06
CA LEU A 242 -22.01 -15.00 7.73
C LEU A 242 -22.23 -15.97 8.89
N GLN A 243 -23.49 -16.24 9.18
CA GLN A 243 -23.90 -17.16 10.24
C GLN A 243 -24.72 -18.30 9.66
N THR A 244 -24.61 -19.47 10.28
CA THR A 244 -25.45 -20.63 9.95
C THR A 244 -25.88 -21.33 11.22
N ALA A 245 -27.06 -21.96 11.17
CA ALA A 245 -27.59 -22.79 12.23
C ALA A 245 -28.39 -23.94 11.61
N MET A 246 -28.35 -25.11 12.24
CA MET A 246 -29.21 -26.22 11.85
C MET A 246 -30.67 -25.81 12.01
N LYS A 247 -31.49 -26.06 10.98
CA LYS A 247 -32.93 -25.83 10.99
C LYS A 247 -33.65 -27.09 10.57
N ASP A 248 -34.72 -27.41 11.28
CA ASP A 248 -35.58 -28.55 10.95
C ASP A 248 -36.38 -28.27 9.68
N GLN A 249 -36.58 -29.32 8.88
CA GLN A 249 -37.48 -29.27 7.73
C GLN A 249 -38.92 -29.41 8.20
N VAL A 250 -39.75 -28.39 8.00
CA VAL A 250 -41.17 -28.39 8.41
C VAL A 250 -42.05 -28.78 7.21
N SER A 251 -42.76 -29.91 7.31
CA SER A 251 -43.83 -30.29 6.37
C SER A 251 -45.13 -29.56 6.68
N ARG A 252 -45.88 -29.17 5.62
CA ARG A 252 -47.21 -28.54 5.72
C ARG A 252 -48.28 -29.49 6.24
#